data_AF-A0A8J6XAR0-F1
#
_entry.id   AF-A0A8J6XAR0-F1
#
_cell.length_a   1.000
_cell.length_b   1.000
_cell.length_c   1.000
_cell.angle_alpha   90.00
_cell.angle_beta   90.00
_cell.angle_gamma   90.00
#
_symmetry.space_group_name_H-M   'P 1'
#
loop_
_entity.id
_entity.type
_entity.pdbx_description
1 polymer ?
#
loop_
_entity_poly.entity_id
_entity_poly.type
_entity_poly.pdbx_seq_one_letter_code
_entity_poly.pdbx_strand_id
1 'polypeptide(L)'
;MSESYQIFILIPNGIQAERAVYDTHKIVSKMGGVLDEDSMLILNETETSEPDPEYITEPSEALATLAQWSTYGAIAYSMPEFVITIAYKGIPDQKLIQAIKISIMERAFERGGDEIKNKYVELAQKLHDQFQANRTIMDWGLEYKGFSWREEIERLNRGAFIGQYAIVDLKDMTGANRQPIKIS
;
A
#
# COMPACT_ATOMS: atom_id res chain seq x y z
N MET A 1 4.39 0.57 21.65
CA MET A 1 5.06 0.26 20.37
C MET A 1 5.01 1.53 19.54
N SER A 2 5.99 1.76 18.67
CA SER A 2 5.93 2.81 17.65
C SER A 2 4.80 2.52 16.66
N GLU A 3 4.03 3.53 16.26
CA GLU A 3 3.04 3.36 15.18
C GLU A 3 3.76 3.23 13.82
N SER A 4 3.22 2.44 12.90
CA SER A 4 3.69 2.44 11.52
C SER A 4 3.04 3.60 10.77
N TYR A 5 3.78 4.27 9.88
CA TYR A 5 3.16 5.13 8.87
C TYR A 5 2.53 4.22 7.82
N GLN A 6 1.24 4.41 7.56
CA GLN A 6 0.44 3.53 6.71
C GLN A 6 -0.12 4.30 5.52
N ILE A 7 -0.01 3.70 4.33
CA ILE A 7 -0.51 4.22 3.06
C ILE A 7 -1.48 3.20 2.50
N PHE A 8 -2.73 3.59 2.27
CA PHE A 8 -3.72 2.76 1.59
C PHE A 8 -4.07 3.37 0.23
N ILE A 9 -3.83 2.61 -0.84
CA ILE A 9 -4.34 2.89 -2.19
C ILE A 9 -5.60 2.05 -2.40
N LEU A 10 -6.75 2.67 -2.61
CA LEU A 10 -8.08 2.04 -2.59
C LEU A 10 -8.70 2.00 -3.99
N ILE A 11 -9.02 0.80 -4.46
CA ILE A 11 -9.41 0.47 -5.84
C ILE A 11 -10.70 -0.39 -5.81
N PRO A 12 -11.88 0.21 -5.58
CA PRO A 12 -13.12 -0.53 -5.31
C PRO A 12 -13.54 -1.53 -6.40
N ASN A 13 -13.27 -1.20 -7.67
CA ASN A 13 -13.55 -2.07 -8.82
C ASN A 13 -12.64 -3.31 -8.92
N GLY A 14 -11.56 -3.36 -8.13
CA GLY A 14 -10.58 -4.44 -8.15
C GLY A 14 -9.57 -4.38 -9.30
N ILE A 15 -8.37 -4.93 -9.08
CA ILE A 15 -7.37 -5.21 -10.13
C ILE A 15 -6.84 -6.63 -9.96
N GLN A 16 -6.62 -7.34 -11.08
CA GLN A 16 -6.04 -8.69 -11.10
C GLN A 16 -4.74 -8.77 -10.29
N ALA A 17 -4.63 -9.74 -9.38
CA ALA A 17 -3.54 -9.87 -8.43
C ALA A 17 -2.15 -9.89 -9.10
N GLU A 18 -2.00 -10.62 -10.20
CA GLU A 18 -0.80 -10.63 -11.04
C GLU A 18 -0.36 -9.22 -11.45
N ARG A 19 -1.28 -8.44 -12.04
CA ARG A 19 -1.00 -7.06 -12.44
C ARG A 19 -0.67 -6.21 -11.21
N ALA A 20 -1.43 -6.30 -10.14
CA ALA A 20 -1.23 -5.50 -8.94
C ALA A 20 0.16 -5.75 -8.31
N VAL A 21 0.60 -7.01 -8.23
CA VAL A 21 1.92 -7.39 -7.69
C VAL A 21 3.05 -6.95 -8.61
N TYR A 22 3.01 -7.30 -9.91
CA TYR A 22 4.12 -7.01 -10.83
C TYR A 22 4.24 -5.52 -11.20
N ASP A 23 3.13 -4.78 -11.37
CA ASP A 23 3.19 -3.32 -11.58
C ASP A 23 3.73 -2.61 -10.32
N THR A 24 3.33 -3.05 -9.12
CA THR A 24 3.83 -2.47 -7.86
C THR A 24 5.33 -2.73 -7.69
N HIS A 25 5.78 -3.97 -7.90
CA HIS A 25 7.21 -4.33 -7.91
C HIS A 25 8.01 -3.43 -8.87
N LYS A 26 7.54 -3.30 -10.10
CA LYS A 26 8.14 -2.47 -11.15
C LYS A 26 8.19 -0.96 -10.82
N ILE A 27 7.29 -0.47 -9.97
CA ILE A 27 7.32 0.90 -9.44
C ILE A 27 8.33 1.01 -8.29
N VAL A 28 8.31 0.08 -7.34
CA VAL A 28 9.20 0.05 -6.16
C VAL A 28 10.67 -0.08 -6.56
N SER A 29 11.01 -0.94 -7.51
CA SER A 29 12.38 -1.11 -7.99
C SER A 29 12.91 0.08 -8.79
N LYS A 30 12.02 0.87 -9.44
CA LYS A 30 12.40 2.18 -9.99
C LYS A 30 12.69 3.24 -8.93
N MET A 31 12.34 2.98 -7.67
CA MET A 31 12.59 3.86 -6.51
C MET A 31 13.69 3.29 -5.59
N GLY A 32 14.47 2.33 -6.10
CA GLY A 32 15.61 1.72 -5.43
C GLY A 32 15.27 0.55 -4.50
N GLY A 33 14.01 0.12 -4.44
CA GLY A 33 13.60 -1.03 -3.63
C GLY A 33 13.95 -2.37 -4.29
N VAL A 34 14.58 -3.26 -3.54
CA VAL A 34 14.99 -4.59 -4.01
C VAL A 34 14.27 -5.69 -3.23
N LEU A 35 14.34 -6.90 -3.77
CA LEU A 35 14.02 -8.15 -3.09
C LEU A 35 15.33 -8.93 -2.98
N ASP A 36 15.75 -9.20 -1.76
CA ASP A 36 17.07 -9.72 -1.37
C ASP A 36 16.94 -10.71 -0.20
N GLU A 37 18.07 -11.20 0.33
CA GLU A 37 18.09 -12.22 1.40
C GLU A 37 17.49 -11.76 2.74
N ASP A 38 17.40 -10.44 2.99
CA ASP A 38 16.69 -9.85 4.14
C ASP A 38 15.17 -9.64 3.86
N SER A 39 14.73 -9.78 2.60
CA SER A 39 13.34 -9.60 2.20
C SER A 39 12.51 -10.85 2.48
N MET A 40 11.25 -10.66 2.91
CA MET A 40 10.34 -11.75 3.33
C MET A 40 9.03 -11.73 2.56
N LEU A 41 8.54 -12.92 2.21
CA LEU A 41 7.18 -13.19 1.78
C LEU A 41 6.31 -13.53 3.01
N ILE A 42 5.15 -12.90 3.14
CA ILE A 42 4.24 -13.07 4.29
C ILE A 42 2.85 -13.35 3.74
N LEU A 43 2.43 -14.60 3.71
CA LEU A 43 1.14 -15.00 3.15
C LEU A 43 0.05 -14.99 4.24
N ASN A 44 -1.17 -14.53 3.95
CA ASN A 44 -2.25 -14.59 4.93
C ASN A 44 -2.75 -16.04 5.05
N GLU A 45 -3.39 -16.34 6.19
CA GLU A 45 -4.12 -17.59 6.46
C GLU A 45 -5.03 -18.05 5.30
N THR A 46 -5.08 -19.37 5.12
CA THR A 46 -6.01 -20.10 4.25
C THR A 46 -6.85 -21.06 5.12
N GLU A 47 -7.97 -21.57 4.60
CA GLU A 47 -8.88 -22.46 5.37
C GLU A 47 -8.21 -23.68 6.02
N THR A 48 -7.01 -24.06 5.57
CA THR A 48 -6.24 -25.21 6.07
C THR A 48 -4.96 -24.86 6.84
N SER A 49 -4.46 -23.62 6.78
CA SER A 49 -3.17 -23.23 7.38
C SER A 49 -2.90 -21.73 7.39
N GLU A 50 -2.35 -21.22 8.50
CA GLU A 50 -1.61 -19.97 8.59
C GLU A 50 -0.14 -20.21 8.13
N PRO A 51 0.37 -19.50 7.11
CA PRO A 51 1.76 -19.62 6.67
C PRO A 51 2.71 -18.81 7.57
N ASP A 52 3.86 -19.41 7.94
CA ASP A 52 4.98 -18.66 8.52
C ASP A 52 5.58 -17.67 7.48
N PRO A 53 6.17 -16.54 7.91
CA PRO A 53 6.98 -15.68 7.04
C PRO A 53 8.22 -16.40 6.48
N GLU A 54 8.40 -16.35 5.16
CA GLU A 54 9.52 -17.00 4.44
C GLU A 54 10.50 -15.96 3.90
N TYR A 55 11.82 -16.21 4.00
CA TYR A 55 12.84 -15.37 3.37
C TYR A 55 12.92 -15.62 1.85
N ILE A 56 13.14 -14.56 1.08
CA ILE A 56 13.12 -14.60 -0.39
C ILE A 56 14.47 -15.05 -0.94
N THR A 57 14.52 -16.26 -1.49
CA THR A 57 15.68 -16.81 -2.19
C THR A 57 15.67 -16.48 -3.69
N GLU A 58 14.49 -16.48 -4.31
CA GLU A 58 14.27 -16.13 -5.72
C GLU A 58 13.11 -15.13 -5.85
N PRO A 59 13.39 -13.85 -6.14
CA PRO A 59 12.37 -12.80 -6.25
C PRO A 59 11.25 -13.08 -7.26
N SER A 60 11.54 -13.73 -8.38
CA SER A 60 10.53 -14.01 -9.41
C SER A 60 9.51 -15.08 -8.96
N GLU A 61 9.96 -16.09 -8.20
CA GLU A 61 9.11 -17.11 -7.58
C GLU A 61 8.29 -16.50 -6.43
N ALA A 62 8.89 -15.68 -5.55
CA ALA A 62 8.16 -15.02 -4.47
C ALA A 62 7.04 -14.10 -4.99
N LEU A 63 7.29 -13.35 -6.06
CA LEU A 63 6.26 -12.53 -6.73
C LEU A 63 5.17 -13.39 -7.39
N ALA A 64 5.54 -14.51 -8.02
CA ALA A 64 4.58 -15.42 -8.64
C ALA A 64 3.66 -16.08 -7.60
N THR A 65 4.20 -16.55 -6.49
CA THR A 65 3.46 -17.12 -5.36
C THR A 65 2.48 -16.09 -4.78
N LEU A 66 2.95 -14.86 -4.51
CA LEU A 66 2.10 -13.78 -4.00
C LEU A 66 0.98 -13.37 -4.97
N ALA A 67 1.26 -13.36 -6.27
CA ALA A 67 0.28 -13.07 -7.32
C ALA A 67 -0.79 -14.16 -7.47
N GLN A 68 -0.47 -15.41 -7.10
CA GLN A 68 -1.37 -16.55 -7.26
C GLN A 68 -2.17 -16.90 -5.99
N TRP A 69 -1.74 -16.46 -4.81
CA TRP A 69 -2.33 -16.76 -3.51
C TRP A 69 -3.81 -16.38 -3.39
N SER A 70 -4.61 -17.26 -2.77
CA SER A 70 -6.09 -17.15 -2.73
C SER A 70 -6.61 -16.11 -1.73
N THR A 71 -5.96 -15.97 -0.58
CA THR A 71 -6.38 -15.11 0.56
C THR A 71 -5.51 -13.87 0.74
N TYR A 72 -4.65 -13.58 -0.25
CA TYR A 72 -3.65 -12.51 -0.29
C TYR A 72 -2.50 -12.64 0.71
N GLY A 73 -1.56 -11.70 0.63
CA GLY A 73 -0.40 -11.64 1.51
C GLY A 73 0.28 -10.28 1.40
N ALA A 74 1.52 -10.25 1.85
CA ALA A 74 2.42 -9.12 1.82
C ALA A 74 3.83 -9.57 1.45
N ILE A 75 4.65 -8.59 1.07
CA ILE A 75 6.05 -8.77 0.77
C ILE A 75 6.83 -7.60 1.35
N ALA A 76 7.94 -7.91 2.02
CA ALA A 76 8.89 -6.93 2.49
C ALA A 76 9.84 -6.56 1.33
N TYR A 77 10.17 -5.27 1.23
CA TYR A 77 11.15 -4.73 0.29
C TYR A 77 12.24 -4.02 1.07
N SER A 78 13.48 -4.38 0.81
CA SER A 78 14.65 -3.60 1.22
C SER A 78 14.74 -2.34 0.37
N MET A 79 14.45 -1.18 0.97
CA MET A 79 14.69 0.13 0.37
C MET A 79 16.06 0.64 0.83
N PRO A 80 16.71 1.59 0.10
CA PRO A 80 18.05 2.07 0.44
C PRO A 80 18.19 2.64 1.87
N GLU A 81 17.08 3.01 2.50
CA GLU A 81 17.06 3.65 3.82
C GLU A 81 16.51 2.73 4.94
N PHE A 82 15.65 1.75 4.61
CA PHE A 82 14.97 0.82 5.54
C PHE A 82 14.08 -0.21 4.79
N VAL A 83 13.61 -1.24 5.50
CA VAL A 83 12.61 -2.19 4.97
C VAL A 83 11.19 -1.61 5.04
N ILE A 84 10.41 -1.77 3.97
CA ILE A 84 8.95 -1.52 3.94
C ILE A 84 8.19 -2.83 3.74
N THR A 85 6.92 -2.89 4.17
CA THR A 85 6.04 -4.03 3.88
C THR A 85 4.87 -3.59 3.01
N ILE A 86 4.70 -4.22 1.84
CA ILE A 86 3.57 -3.98 0.93
C ILE A 86 2.62 -5.17 1.01
N ALA A 87 1.44 -4.94 1.59
CA ALA A 87 0.36 -5.91 1.72
C ALA A 87 -0.75 -5.66 0.70
N TYR A 88 -1.18 -6.72 0.03
CA TYR A 88 -2.30 -6.70 -0.90
C TYR A 88 -3.56 -7.19 -0.18
N LYS A 89 -4.71 -6.58 -0.46
CA LYS A 89 -6.00 -6.86 0.19
C LYS A 89 -7.11 -6.87 -0.86
N GLY A 90 -8.00 -7.85 -0.82
CA GLY A 90 -8.99 -8.06 -1.88
C GLY A 90 -10.15 -8.98 -1.49
N ILE A 91 -10.85 -9.51 -2.51
CA ILE A 91 -11.97 -10.45 -2.37
C ILE A 91 -11.50 -11.87 -2.75
N PRO A 92 -11.41 -12.81 -1.79
CA PRO A 92 -11.05 -14.20 -2.06
C PRO A 92 -11.82 -14.81 -3.24
N ASP A 93 -11.19 -15.79 -3.89
CA ASP A 93 -11.66 -16.51 -5.09
C ASP A 93 -11.79 -15.66 -6.37
N GLN A 94 -11.93 -14.33 -6.28
CA GLN A 94 -12.01 -13.43 -7.44
C GLN A 94 -10.64 -13.03 -8.00
N LYS A 95 -9.55 -13.26 -7.25
CA LYS A 95 -8.18 -12.79 -7.54
C LYS A 95 -8.06 -11.28 -7.80
N LEU A 96 -9.00 -10.48 -7.26
CA LEU A 96 -9.01 -9.02 -7.37
C LEU A 96 -8.50 -8.34 -6.10
N ILE A 97 -7.47 -7.50 -6.23
CA ILE A 97 -6.98 -6.58 -5.20
C ILE A 97 -7.86 -5.33 -5.18
N GLN A 98 -8.47 -5.03 -4.04
CA GLN A 98 -9.24 -3.80 -3.81
C GLN A 98 -8.48 -2.76 -3.00
N ALA A 99 -7.44 -3.15 -2.25
CA ALA A 99 -6.57 -2.20 -1.57
C ALA A 99 -5.12 -2.69 -1.55
N ILE A 100 -4.19 -1.75 -1.72
CA ILE A 100 -2.75 -1.96 -1.49
C ILE A 100 -2.37 -1.14 -0.27
N LYS A 101 -1.78 -1.78 0.73
CA LYS A 101 -1.30 -1.16 1.96
C LYS A 101 0.23 -1.18 2.00
N ILE A 102 0.86 -0.01 2.10
CA ILE A 102 2.29 0.11 2.41
C ILE A 102 2.41 0.42 3.91
N SER A 103 3.29 -0.29 4.60
CA SER A 103 3.61 -0.10 6.01
C SER A 103 5.08 0.29 6.15
N ILE A 104 5.35 1.40 6.83
CA ILE A 104 6.70 1.96 7.04
C ILE A 104 6.93 2.13 8.55
N MET A 105 8.08 1.72 9.05
CA MET A 105 8.43 1.85 10.48
C MET A 105 8.83 3.28 10.84
N GLU A 106 8.50 3.76 12.04
CA GLU A 106 8.77 5.14 12.50
C GLU A 106 10.23 5.60 12.29
N ARG A 107 11.20 4.71 12.53
CA ARG A 107 12.65 4.90 12.34
C ARG A 107 13.06 5.35 10.94
N ALA A 108 12.21 5.14 9.93
CA ALA A 108 12.36 5.73 8.60
C ALA A 108 12.46 7.26 8.65
N PHE A 109 11.49 7.88 9.34
CA PHE A 109 11.30 9.32 9.37
C PHE A 109 12.25 9.99 10.37
N GLU A 110 12.59 9.30 11.47
CA GLU A 110 13.64 9.72 12.41
C GLU A 110 14.99 10.01 11.70
N ARG A 111 15.29 9.26 10.63
CA ARG A 111 16.59 9.28 9.95
C ARG A 111 16.67 10.20 8.73
N GLY A 112 15.55 10.39 8.01
CA GLY A 112 15.55 11.12 6.73
C GLY A 112 14.41 12.14 6.54
N GLY A 113 13.62 12.41 7.59
CA GLY A 113 12.70 13.56 7.65
C GLY A 113 11.75 13.71 6.45
N ASP A 114 11.66 14.93 5.92
CA ASP A 114 10.75 15.26 4.83
C ASP A 114 11.14 14.64 3.48
N GLU A 115 12.41 14.31 3.23
CA GLU A 115 12.84 13.66 1.98
C GLU A 115 12.24 12.25 1.88
N ILE A 116 12.30 11.49 2.97
CA ILE A 116 11.61 10.19 3.11
C ILE A 116 10.11 10.37 2.90
N LYS A 117 9.48 11.32 3.60
CA LYS A 117 8.05 11.58 3.46
C LYS A 117 7.64 11.85 2.02
N ASN A 118 8.41 12.68 1.29
CA ASN A 118 8.17 12.98 -0.12
C ASN A 118 8.36 11.75 -1.01
N LYS A 119 9.38 10.91 -0.77
CA LYS A 119 9.59 9.63 -1.47
C LYS A 119 8.37 8.70 -1.35
N TYR A 120 7.74 8.62 -0.19
CA TYR A 120 6.57 7.76 0.00
C TYR A 120 5.24 8.38 -0.46
N VAL A 121 5.13 9.71 -0.52
CA VAL A 121 4.06 10.40 -1.28
C VAL A 121 4.20 10.14 -2.79
N GLU A 122 5.42 10.17 -3.34
CA GLU A 122 5.66 9.88 -4.75
C GLU A 122 5.35 8.41 -5.09
N LEU A 123 5.67 7.46 -4.21
CA LEU A 123 5.27 6.05 -4.35
C LEU A 123 3.74 5.91 -4.33
N ALA A 124 3.05 6.62 -3.42
CA ALA A 124 1.59 6.62 -3.33
C ALA A 124 0.91 7.21 -4.59
N GLN A 125 1.46 8.28 -5.17
CA GLN A 125 1.04 8.86 -6.46
C GLN A 125 1.19 7.84 -7.59
N LYS A 126 2.38 7.26 -7.77
CA LYS A 126 2.65 6.31 -8.85
C LYS A 126 1.71 5.10 -8.82
N LEU A 127 1.40 4.60 -7.61
CA LEU A 127 0.45 3.49 -7.44
C LEU A 127 -1.01 3.94 -7.62
N HIS A 128 -1.39 5.13 -7.15
CA HIS A 128 -2.72 5.70 -7.40
C HIS A 128 -3.00 5.83 -8.91
N ASP A 129 -2.04 6.36 -9.68
CA ASP A 129 -2.18 6.60 -11.11
C ASP A 129 -2.14 5.29 -11.92
N GLN A 130 -1.17 4.42 -11.66
CA GLN A 130 -1.03 3.11 -12.33
C GLN A 130 -2.29 2.26 -12.19
N PHE A 131 -2.96 2.36 -11.04
CA PHE A 131 -4.16 1.59 -10.71
C PHE A 131 -5.46 2.39 -10.79
N GLN A 132 -5.41 3.65 -11.23
CA GLN A 132 -6.55 4.57 -11.35
C GLN A 132 -7.42 4.64 -10.06
N ALA A 133 -6.78 4.52 -8.90
CA ALA A 133 -7.41 4.28 -7.61
C ALA A 133 -8.46 5.36 -7.26
N ASN A 134 -9.54 4.99 -6.56
CA ASN A 134 -10.59 5.94 -6.20
C ASN A 134 -10.15 6.88 -5.08
N ARG A 135 -9.30 6.40 -4.15
CA ARG A 135 -8.83 7.16 -2.98
C ARG A 135 -7.44 6.70 -2.55
N THR A 136 -6.64 7.63 -2.04
CA THR A 136 -5.41 7.32 -1.28
C THR A 136 -5.52 7.94 0.11
N ILE A 137 -5.10 7.22 1.16
CA ILE A 137 -5.12 7.67 2.55
C ILE A 137 -3.75 7.41 3.18
N MET A 138 -3.19 8.39 3.89
CA MET A 138 -1.83 8.36 4.43
C MET A 138 -1.79 8.97 5.84
N ASP A 139 -1.55 8.17 6.88
CA ASP A 139 -1.34 8.63 8.26
C ASP A 139 -0.60 7.56 9.09
N TRP A 140 -0.09 7.96 10.24
CA TRP A 140 0.40 7.08 11.30
C TRP A 140 -0.74 6.22 11.86
N GLY A 141 -0.47 4.93 12.09
CA GLY A 141 -1.33 4.06 12.87
C GLY A 141 -2.79 3.93 12.39
N LEU A 142 -3.09 4.11 11.10
CA LEU A 142 -4.46 4.13 10.56
C LEU A 142 -5.33 2.98 11.11
N GLU A 143 -4.88 1.73 10.97
CA GLU A 143 -5.62 0.56 11.50
C GLU A 143 -5.78 0.60 13.03
N TYR A 144 -4.78 1.07 13.77
CA TYR A 144 -4.85 1.21 15.25
C TYR A 144 -5.84 2.30 15.67
N LYS A 145 -5.96 3.36 14.87
CA LYS A 145 -6.99 4.42 14.97
C LYS A 145 -8.38 3.95 14.48
N GLY A 146 -8.53 2.68 14.10
CA GLY A 146 -9.81 2.08 13.69
C GLY A 146 -10.15 2.21 12.20
N PHE A 147 -9.19 2.58 11.33
CA PHE A 147 -9.43 2.61 9.89
C PHE A 147 -9.67 1.19 9.33
N SER A 148 -10.84 0.99 8.71
CA SER A 148 -11.23 -0.26 8.05
C SER A 148 -11.24 -0.07 6.53
N TRP A 149 -10.28 -0.68 5.82
CA TRP A 149 -10.21 -0.61 4.36
C TRP A 149 -11.45 -1.23 3.69
N ARG A 150 -12.06 -2.25 4.28
CA ARG A 150 -13.28 -2.89 3.76
C ARG A 150 -14.47 -1.93 3.80
N GLU A 151 -14.68 -1.26 4.94
CA GLU A 151 -15.72 -0.24 5.06
C GLU A 151 -15.51 0.93 4.09
N GLU A 152 -14.27 1.38 3.91
CA GLU A 152 -13.99 2.48 2.99
C GLU A 152 -14.23 2.07 1.52
N ILE A 153 -13.87 0.85 1.13
CA ILE A 153 -14.23 0.30 -0.19
C ILE A 153 -15.76 0.20 -0.36
N GLU A 154 -16.49 -0.22 0.67
CA GLU A 154 -17.97 -0.22 0.64
C GLU A 154 -18.56 1.20 0.55
N ARG A 155 -18.00 2.19 1.27
CA ARG A 155 -18.43 3.60 1.21
C ARG A 155 -18.19 4.19 -0.17
N LEU A 156 -17.03 3.95 -0.76
CA LEU A 156 -16.68 4.36 -2.12
C LEU A 156 -17.62 3.71 -3.16
N ASN A 157 -17.92 2.42 -3.04
CA ASN A 157 -18.88 1.73 -3.91
C ASN A 157 -20.32 2.26 -3.79
N ARG A 158 -20.69 2.86 -2.66
CA ARG A 158 -21.98 3.54 -2.44
C ARG A 158 -21.96 5.02 -2.84
N GLY A 159 -20.85 5.54 -3.37
CA GLY A 159 -20.67 6.95 -3.71
C GLY A 159 -20.60 7.89 -2.49
N ALA A 160 -20.37 7.37 -1.29
CA ALA A 160 -20.40 8.13 -0.04
C ALA A 160 -19.03 8.78 0.25
N PHE A 161 -18.90 10.07 -0.05
CA PHE A 161 -17.70 10.85 0.30
C PHE A 161 -17.64 11.16 1.79
N ILE A 162 -16.47 10.99 2.42
CA ILE A 162 -16.23 11.36 3.84
C ILE A 162 -14.86 12.00 4.03
N GLY A 163 -14.88 13.25 4.51
CA GLY A 163 -13.94 13.80 5.50
C GLY A 163 -12.49 14.08 5.08
N GLN A 164 -11.99 15.26 5.44
CA GLN A 164 -10.56 15.59 5.37
C GLN A 164 -9.78 14.82 6.44
N TYR A 165 -9.24 13.66 6.06
CA TYR A 165 -7.98 13.17 6.61
C TYR A 165 -6.82 13.99 6.00
N ALA A 166 -5.57 13.58 6.23
CA ALA A 166 -4.44 13.96 5.38
C ALA A 166 -4.55 13.29 3.98
N ILE A 167 -5.68 13.51 3.29
CA ILE A 167 -5.82 13.20 1.88
C ILE A 167 -4.92 14.19 1.15
N VAL A 168 -3.76 13.73 0.67
CA VAL A 168 -3.21 14.33 -0.53
C VAL A 168 -4.15 13.86 -1.64
N ASP A 169 -5.01 14.74 -2.15
CA ASP A 169 -5.94 14.36 -3.22
C ASP A 169 -5.22 14.47 -4.56
N LEU A 170 -4.50 13.39 -4.86
CA LEU A 170 -3.49 13.29 -5.92
C LEU A 170 -4.08 13.49 -7.34
N LYS A 171 -5.41 13.50 -7.49
CA LYS A 171 -6.13 13.81 -8.73
C LYS A 171 -6.21 15.31 -9.02
N ASP A 172 -6.45 16.13 -8.01
CA ASP A 172 -6.67 17.58 -8.19
C ASP A 172 -5.38 18.37 -8.46
N MET A 173 -4.20 17.75 -8.33
CA MET A 173 -2.91 18.37 -8.68
C MET A 173 -2.76 18.70 -10.18
N THR A 174 -3.68 18.23 -11.03
CA THR A 174 -3.77 18.60 -12.46
C THR A 174 -4.75 19.75 -12.75
N GLY A 175 -5.52 20.23 -11.75
CA GLY A 175 -6.73 21.03 -11.95
C GLY A 175 -6.91 22.27 -11.06
N ALA A 176 -6.11 23.32 -11.31
CA ALA A 176 -6.44 24.73 -11.01
C ALA A 176 -6.97 25.11 -9.59
N ASN A 177 -6.02 25.43 -8.71
CA ASN A 177 -6.03 26.67 -7.91
C ASN A 177 -7.25 26.95 -6.98
N ARG A 178 -7.26 26.37 -5.77
CA ARG A 178 -8.08 26.84 -4.63
C ARG A 178 -7.37 26.79 -3.27
N GLN A 179 -6.92 27.97 -2.81
CA GLN A 179 -6.96 28.38 -1.39
C GLN A 179 -8.42 28.75 -1.00
N PRO A 180 -8.78 29.09 0.27
CA PRO A 180 -7.99 29.24 1.51
C PRO A 180 -8.30 28.09 2.51
N ILE A 181 -8.22 28.10 3.86
CA ILE A 181 -8.23 29.13 4.94
C ILE A 181 -7.36 28.65 6.14
N LYS A 182 -6.72 29.58 6.86
CA LYS A 182 -6.21 29.35 8.24
C LYS A 182 -7.33 29.62 9.25
N ILE A 183 -7.58 28.69 10.18
CA ILE A 183 -8.44 28.97 11.34
C ILE A 183 -7.59 29.60 12.46
N SER A 184 -8.14 30.62 13.10
CA SER A 184 -7.66 31.28 14.32
C SER A 184 -8.88 31.80 15.08
#